data_AF-A0A2W5V8U8-F1
#
_entry.id   AF-A0A2W5V8U8-F1
#
_cell.length_a   1.000
_cell.length_b   1.000
_cell.length_c   1.000
_cell.angle_alpha   90.00
_cell.angle_beta   90.00
_cell.angle_gamma   90.00
#
_symmetry.space_group_name_H-M   'P 1'
#
loop_
_entity.id
_entity.type
_entity.pdbx_description
1 polymer ?
#
loop_
_entity_poly.entity_id
_entity_poly.type
_entity_poly.pdbx_seq_one_letter_code
_entity_poly.pdbx_strand_id
1 'polypeptide(L)'
;MLLMFSSCGLIAWPGKSCRKHEDCGGLKEGYCSYAEICTTECDADRPCPEDSVCVPQTRRPGVCLQKCEQDSECRSDFACRESTCQLKDPFARPLP
;
A
#
# COMPACT_ATOMS: atom_id res chain seq x y z
N MET A 1 -4.26 39.47 -0.60
CA MET A 1 -3.32 38.51 -1.21
C MET A 1 -3.52 37.18 -0.51
N LEU A 2 -4.18 36.23 -1.19
CA LEU A 2 -4.44 34.89 -0.66
C LEU A 2 -3.13 34.09 -0.66
N LEU A 3 -2.64 33.73 0.53
CA LEU A 3 -1.63 32.68 0.66
C LEU A 3 -2.36 31.34 0.47
N MET A 4 -2.34 30.85 -0.77
CA MET A 4 -2.68 29.48 -1.13
C MET A 4 -1.65 28.56 -0.47
N PHE A 5 -1.88 28.17 0.78
CA PHE A 5 -1.26 26.99 1.34
C PHE A 5 -1.84 25.80 0.59
N SER A 6 -1.18 25.45 -0.53
CA SER A 6 -1.32 24.17 -1.21
C SER A 6 -0.74 23.10 -0.28
N SER A 7 -1.43 22.83 0.82
CA SER A 7 -1.32 21.53 1.47
C SER A 7 -1.90 20.56 0.45
N CYS A 8 -1.01 19.95 -0.34
CA CYS A 8 -1.26 18.64 -0.92
C CYS A 8 -1.57 17.71 0.25
N GLY A 9 -2.83 17.73 0.71
CA GLY A 9 -3.44 16.63 1.45
C GLY A 9 -3.47 15.48 0.46
N LEU A 10 -2.33 14.80 0.35
CA LEU A 10 -2.13 13.64 -0.49
C LEU A 10 -3.13 12.60 -0.02
N ILE A 11 -4.28 12.52 -0.69
CA ILE A 11 -5.15 11.36 -0.59
C ILE A 11 -4.25 10.18 -0.97
N ALA A 12 -3.83 9.41 0.03
CA ALA A 12 -3.05 8.22 -0.23
C ALA A 12 -3.94 7.21 -0.95
N TRP A 13 -3.39 6.57 -1.97
CA TRP A 13 -4.05 5.49 -2.67
C TRP A 13 -3.53 4.16 -2.14
N PRO A 14 -4.34 3.09 -2.13
CA PRO A 14 -3.82 1.75 -1.84
C PRO A 14 -2.67 1.45 -2.80
N GLY A 15 -1.58 0.88 -2.30
CA GLY A 15 -0.35 0.61 -3.06
C GLY A 15 0.63 1.79 -3.18
N LYS A 16 0.32 2.98 -2.61
CA LYS A 16 1.30 4.08 -2.54
C LYS A 16 2.43 3.71 -1.58
N SER A 17 3.68 3.92 -1.99
CA SER A 17 4.80 3.78 -1.05
C SER A 17 4.70 4.72 0.15
N CYS A 18 5.09 4.22 1.31
CA CYS A 18 5.07 4.91 2.59
C CYS A 18 6.29 4.55 3.42
N ARG A 19 6.70 5.47 4.29
CA ARG A 19 7.73 5.21 5.31
C ARG A 19 7.13 5.14 6.71
N LYS A 20 5.96 5.75 6.90
CA LYS A 20 5.23 5.78 8.15
C LYS A 20 3.73 5.80 7.89
N HIS A 21 2.96 5.36 8.89
CA HIS A 21 1.49 5.27 8.81
C HIS A 21 0.82 6.59 8.36
N GLU A 22 1.36 7.72 8.80
CA GLU A 22 0.89 9.06 8.46
C GLU A 22 0.94 9.37 6.96
N ASP A 23 1.82 8.71 6.19
CA ASP A 23 1.93 8.88 4.74
C ASP A 23 0.74 8.30 3.97
N CYS A 24 -0.07 7.50 4.68
CA CYS A 24 -1.29 6.85 4.22
C CYS A 24 -2.56 7.62 4.60
N GLY A 25 -2.42 8.87 5.05
CA GLY A 25 -3.54 9.77 5.30
C GLY A 25 -4.49 9.85 4.09
N GLY A 26 -5.80 9.79 4.36
CA GLY A 26 -6.84 9.78 3.33
C GLY A 26 -7.37 8.38 2.97
N LEU A 27 -6.69 7.31 3.36
CA LEU A 27 -7.26 5.97 3.37
C LEU A 27 -8.00 5.74 4.67
N LYS A 28 -9.27 5.31 4.59
CA LYS A 28 -10.04 4.88 5.76
C LYS A 28 -9.34 3.63 6.34
N GLU A 29 -8.71 3.79 7.50
CA GLU A 29 -7.90 2.73 8.15
C GLU A 29 -6.64 2.31 7.37
N GLY A 30 -6.13 3.18 6.49
CA GLY A 30 -4.91 2.87 5.74
C GLY A 30 -3.68 2.87 6.63
N TYR A 31 -2.83 1.86 6.49
CA TYR A 31 -1.59 1.75 7.24
C TYR A 31 -0.39 1.45 6.35
N CYS A 32 0.77 1.88 6.82
CA CYS A 32 2.04 1.56 6.18
C CYS A 32 2.47 0.16 6.60
N SER A 33 2.25 -0.82 5.74
CA SER A 33 2.67 -2.21 5.98
C SER A 33 4.17 -2.36 5.79
N TYR A 34 4.73 -3.48 6.28
CA TYR A 34 6.16 -3.80 6.13
C TYR A 34 6.64 -3.81 4.67
N ALA A 35 5.72 -3.94 3.70
CA ALA A 35 6.00 -3.78 2.28
C ALA A 35 6.18 -2.32 1.83
N GLU A 36 6.36 -1.39 2.78
CA GLU A 36 6.49 0.06 2.57
C GLU A 36 5.37 0.62 1.69
N ILE A 37 4.15 0.08 1.83
CA ILE A 37 2.95 0.53 1.12
C ILE A 37 1.79 0.84 2.03
N CYS A 38 1.04 1.86 1.62
CA CYS A 38 -0.28 2.15 2.09
C CYS A 38 -1.25 1.08 1.64
N THR A 39 -1.77 0.33 2.59
CA THR A 39 -2.77 -0.72 2.38
C THR A 39 -3.79 -0.66 3.51
N THR A 40 -4.89 -1.40 3.37
CA THR A 40 -5.87 -1.60 4.44
C THR A 40 -5.71 -3.00 5.00
N GLU A 41 -5.97 -3.14 6.30
CA GLU A 41 -6.10 -4.46 6.91
C GLU A 41 -7.28 -5.21 6.30
N CYS A 42 -7.18 -6.53 6.28
CA CYS A 42 -8.28 -7.40 5.92
C CYS A 42 -8.33 -8.63 6.80
N ASP A 43 -9.56 -9.09 7.01
CA ASP A 43 -9.91 -10.29 7.77
C ASP A 43 -11.30 -10.79 7.29
N ALA A 44 -11.88 -11.75 8.00
CA ALA A 44 -13.18 -12.32 7.65
C ALA A 44 -14.33 -11.28 7.72
N ASP A 45 -14.19 -10.25 8.56
CA ASP A 45 -15.19 -9.21 8.77
C ASP A 45 -14.91 -7.95 7.93
N ARG A 46 -13.66 -7.79 7.46
CA ARG A 46 -13.18 -6.66 6.65
C ARG A 46 -12.60 -7.17 5.32
N PRO A 47 -13.45 -7.45 4.31
CA PRO A 47 -12.98 -7.90 3.00
C PRO A 47 -12.26 -6.79 2.24
N CYS A 48 -11.32 -7.19 1.38
CA CYS A 48 -10.65 -6.28 0.47
C CYS A 48 -11.59 -5.77 -0.64
N PRO A 49 -11.32 -4.58 -1.22
CA PRO A 49 -12.00 -4.11 -2.43
C PRO A 49 -11.78 -5.08 -3.61
N GLU A 50 -12.68 -5.05 -4.61
CA GLU A 50 -12.75 -6.07 -5.69
C GLU A 50 -11.42 -6.33 -6.41
N ASP A 51 -10.62 -5.28 -6.65
CA ASP A 51 -9.33 -5.36 -7.34
C ASP A 51 -8.15 -5.73 -6.43
N SER A 52 -8.44 -6.14 -5.19
CA SER A 52 -7.44 -6.54 -4.21
C SER A 52 -7.73 -7.91 -3.64
N VAL A 53 -6.70 -8.55 -3.12
CA VAL A 53 -6.78 -9.83 -2.41
C VAL A 53 -6.22 -9.67 -1.01
N CYS A 54 -6.83 -10.37 -0.06
CA CYS A 54 -6.35 -10.40 1.31
C CYS A 54 -5.17 -11.37 1.41
N VAL A 55 -3.96 -10.82 1.57
CA VAL A 55 -2.74 -11.60 1.76
C VAL A 55 -2.52 -11.79 3.26
N PRO A 56 -2.56 -13.03 3.77
CA PRO A 56 -2.36 -13.30 5.19
C PRO A 56 -0.93 -12.96 5.61
N GLN A 57 -0.80 -12.47 6.84
CA GLN A 57 0.50 -12.11 7.44
C GLN A 57 0.78 -13.02 8.64
N THR A 58 2.02 -13.49 8.81
CA THR A 58 2.37 -14.52 9.80
C THR A 58 2.09 -14.12 11.26
N ARG A 59 2.09 -12.82 11.59
CA ARG A 59 1.90 -12.31 12.96
C ARG A 59 1.02 -11.06 13.04
N ARG A 60 0.27 -10.77 11.98
CA ARG A 60 -0.51 -9.53 11.82
C ARG A 60 -1.82 -9.84 11.09
N PRO A 61 -2.83 -8.95 11.15
CA PRO A 61 -3.97 -9.00 10.24
C PRO A 61 -3.51 -9.07 8.78
N GLY A 62 -4.33 -9.65 7.91
CA GLY A 62 -4.04 -9.70 6.48
C GLY A 62 -3.98 -8.29 5.88
N VAL A 63 -3.39 -8.17 4.69
CA VAL A 63 -3.33 -6.91 3.93
C VAL A 63 -3.97 -7.02 2.57
N CYS A 64 -4.63 -5.95 2.16
CA CYS A 64 -5.15 -5.86 0.79
C CYS A 64 -4.03 -5.47 -0.17
N LEU A 65 -3.59 -6.43 -0.99
CA LEU A 65 -2.70 -6.15 -2.11
C LEU A 65 -3.47 -6.16 -3.42
N GLN A 66 -3.12 -5.25 -4.32
CA GLN A 66 -3.69 -5.21 -5.66
C GLN A 66 -3.35 -6.50 -6.40
N LYS A 67 -4.33 -7.07 -7.10
CA LYS A 67 -4.12 -8.22 -7.98
C LYS A 67 -3.32 -7.81 -9.21
N CYS A 68 -2.57 -8.75 -9.76
CA CYS A 68 -1.84 -8.56 -11.02
C CYS A 68 -1.62 -9.89 -11.72
N GLU A 69 -1.41 -9.85 -13.03
CA GLU A 69 -0.91 -10.97 -13.83
C GLU A 69 0.52 -10.72 -14.33
N GLN A 70 0.88 -9.45 -14.52
CA GLN A 70 2.18 -9.01 -15.04
C GLN A 70 2.70 -7.74 -14.33
N ASP A 71 4.03 -7.58 -14.30
CA ASP A 71 4.72 -6.46 -13.65
C ASP A 71 4.24 -5.07 -14.12
N SER A 72 3.78 -4.96 -15.36
CA SER A 72 3.28 -3.71 -15.96
C SER A 72 1.94 -3.24 -15.38
N GLU A 73 1.17 -4.13 -14.74
CA GLU A 73 -0.05 -3.75 -14.00
C GLU A 73 0.28 -3.14 -12.64
N CYS A 74 1.47 -3.44 -12.13
CA CYS A 74 1.97 -2.88 -10.89
C CYS A 74 2.65 -1.55 -11.13
N ARG A 75 2.69 -0.71 -10.08
CA ARG A 75 3.46 0.53 -10.10
C ARG A 75 4.95 0.21 -10.27
N SER A 76 5.75 1.15 -10.79
CA SER A 76 7.17 0.97 -11.13
C SER A 76 8.04 0.28 -10.07
N ASP A 77 7.78 0.53 -8.78
CA ASP A 77 8.56 0.01 -7.66
C ASP A 77 8.09 -1.38 -7.19
N PHE A 78 7.02 -1.89 -7.80
CA PHE A 78 6.36 -3.15 -7.49
C PHE A 78 6.53 -4.11 -8.65
N ALA A 79 6.57 -5.39 -8.32
CA ALA A 79 6.55 -6.50 -9.26
C ALA A 79 5.35 -7.38 -8.94
N CYS A 80 4.82 -8.02 -9.97
CA CYS A 80 3.78 -8.99 -9.81
C CYS A 80 4.37 -10.30 -9.28
N ARG A 81 4.04 -10.65 -8.04
CA ARG A 81 4.50 -11.87 -7.38
C ARG A 81 3.31 -12.57 -6.75
N GLU A 82 3.15 -13.86 -7.05
CA GLU A 82 2.03 -14.66 -6.53
C GLU A 82 0.67 -13.98 -6.81
N SER A 83 0.53 -13.40 -8.02
CA SER A 83 -0.65 -12.65 -8.45
C SER A 83 -1.00 -11.40 -7.63
N THR A 84 -0.01 -10.83 -6.92
CA THR A 84 -0.15 -9.59 -6.14
C THR A 84 0.99 -8.63 -6.40
N CYS A 85 0.71 -7.32 -6.39
CA CYS A 85 1.74 -6.30 -6.51
C CYS A 85 2.52 -6.20 -5.19
N GLN A 86 3.75 -6.73 -5.21
CA GLN A 86 4.67 -6.71 -4.07
C GLN A 86 5.86 -5.81 -4.38
N LEU A 87 6.44 -5.16 -3.35
CA LEU A 87 7.60 -4.28 -3.54
C LEU A 87 8.76 -5.09 -4.15
N LYS A 88 9.44 -4.56 -5.16
CA LYS A 88 10.57 -5.24 -5.81
C LYS A 88 11.71 -5.53 -4.83
N ASP A 89 11.93 -4.61 -3.89
CA ASP A 89 12.99 -4.68 -2.89
C ASP A 89 12.46 -4.38 -1.47
N PRO A 90 11.79 -5.36 -0.82
CA PRO A 90 11.24 -5.20 0.53
C PRO A 90 12.30 -5.04 1.63
N PHE A 91 13.58 -5.11 1.28
CA PHE A 91 14.71 -5.05 2.23
C PHE A 91 15.80 -4.06 1.81
N ALA A 92 15.55 -3.20 0.81
CA ALA A 92 16.43 -2.07 0.53
C ALA A 92 16.48 -1.20 1.79
N ARG A 93 17.51 -1.40 2.62
CA ARG A 93 17.80 -0.53 3.76
C ARG A 93 17.70 0.91 3.26
N PRO A 94 17.08 1.84 4.03
CA PRO A 94 17.25 3.25 3.74
C PRO A 94 18.75 3.50 3.66
N LEU A 95 19.25 3.94 2.51
CA LEU A 95 20.63 4.39 2.40
C LEU A 95 20.80 5.54 3.43
N PRO A 96 21.87 5.51 4.24
CA PRO A 96 22.11 6.48 5.30
C PRO A 96 22.21 7.92 4.78
#